data_AF-Q2GG40-F1
#
_entry.id   AF-Q2GG40-F1
#
_cell.length_a   1.000
_cell.length_b   1.000
_cell.length_c   1.000
_cell.angle_alpha   90.00
_cell.angle_beta   90.00
_cell.angle_gamma   90.00
#
_symmetry.space_group_name_H-M   'P 1'
#
loop_
_entity.id
_entity.type
_entity.pdbx_description
1 polymer ?
#
loop_
_entity_poly.entity_id
_entity_poly.type
_entity_poly.pdbx_seq_one_letter_code
_entity_poly.pdbx_strand_id
1 'polypeptide(L)'
;MTTISNQNDYGTKYKILKLIKDITYKNHWNQVTTARILGVDQPKISQISNGKTAGFSLERLLIFLLRLKCDVNITITVNNPEIALINKDNMAESSLESINLVIIQKED
;
A
#
# COMPACT_ATOMS: atom_id res chain seq x y z
N MET A 1 -25.47 6.09 -6.08
CA MET A 1 -24.27 5.27 -5.82
C MET A 1 -23.13 5.96 -6.56
N THR A 2 -22.35 6.77 -5.87
CA THR A 2 -21.42 7.70 -6.52
C THR A 2 -20.02 7.11 -6.50
N THR A 3 -19.61 6.53 -7.62
CA THR A 3 -18.23 6.10 -7.84
C THR A 3 -17.39 7.34 -8.12
N ILE A 4 -16.74 7.87 -7.09
CA ILE A 4 -15.70 8.90 -7.24
C ILE A 4 -14.38 8.15 -7.47
N SER A 5 -14.09 7.86 -8.73
CA SER A 5 -12.77 7.44 -9.19
C SER A 5 -11.86 8.67 -9.29
N ASN A 6 -11.34 9.14 -8.17
CA ASN A 6 -10.12 9.94 -8.16
C ASN A 6 -8.97 9.00 -7.79
N GLN A 7 -8.36 8.40 -8.82
CA GLN A 7 -7.10 7.68 -8.70
C GLN A 7 -5.99 8.69 -8.44
N ASN A 8 -5.88 9.11 -7.19
CA ASN A 8 -4.67 9.73 -6.69
C ASN A 8 -3.84 8.60 -6.10
N ASP A 9 -2.61 8.42 -6.56
CA ASP A 9 -1.65 7.44 -6.03
C ASP A 9 -1.44 7.60 -4.49
N TYR A 10 -1.75 8.81 -4.00
CA TYR A 10 -1.90 9.15 -2.58
C TYR A 10 -2.96 8.31 -1.84
N GLY A 11 -4.06 7.94 -2.49
CA GLY A 11 -5.18 7.22 -1.88
C GLY A 11 -4.80 5.81 -1.44
N THR A 12 -4.09 5.06 -2.28
CA THR A 12 -3.64 3.70 -1.95
C THR A 12 -2.57 3.73 -0.87
N LYS A 13 -1.55 4.58 -1.01
CA LYS A 13 -0.50 4.74 0.01
C LYS A 13 -1.08 5.19 1.35
N TYR A 14 -2.03 6.12 1.35
CA TYR A 14 -2.71 6.58 2.55
C TYR A 14 -3.53 5.48 3.22
N LYS A 15 -4.30 4.69 2.46
CA LYS A 15 -5.06 3.54 2.98
C LYS A 15 -4.13 2.53 3.66
N ILE A 16 -2.99 2.21 3.05
CA ILE A 16 -2.00 1.30 3.65
C ILE A 16 -1.39 1.92 4.91
N LEU A 17 -1.01 3.20 4.88
CA LEU A 17 -0.49 3.90 6.07
C LEU A 17 -1.48 3.84 7.24
N LYS A 18 -2.76 4.10 6.96
CA LYS A 18 -3.83 4.03 7.94
C LYS A 18 -3.98 2.63 8.52
N LEU A 19 -3.96 1.59 7.67
CA LEU A 19 -4.01 0.20 8.11
C LEU A 19 -2.83 -0.14 9.03
N ILE A 20 -1.61 0.24 8.66
CA ILE A 20 -0.41 0.05 9.49
C ILE A 20 -0.60 0.73 10.85
N LYS A 21 -1.05 1.99 10.85
CA LYS A 21 -1.33 2.74 12.08
C LYS A 21 -2.36 2.02 12.96
N ASP A 22 -3.47 1.59 12.37
CA ASP A 22 -4.55 0.91 13.10
C ASP A 22 -4.07 -0.42 13.72
N ILE A 23 -3.26 -1.20 12.99
CA ILE A 23 -2.66 -2.44 13.52
C ILE A 23 -1.75 -2.12 14.70
N THR A 24 -0.86 -1.12 14.58
CA THR A 24 0.07 -0.77 15.66
C THR A 24 -0.66 -0.28 16.91
N TYR A 25 -1.75 0.47 16.73
CA TYR A 25 -2.61 0.94 17.82
C TYR A 25 -3.34 -0.22 18.53
N LYS A 26 -3.94 -1.13 17.76
CA LYS A 26 -4.65 -2.32 18.30
C LYS A 26 -3.72 -3.26 19.08
N ASN A 27 -2.45 -3.33 18.71
CA ASN A 27 -1.44 -4.11 19.42
C ASN A 27 -0.78 -3.36 20.59
N HIS A 28 -1.20 -2.12 20.87
CA HIS A 28 -0.65 -1.26 21.92
C HIS A 28 0.87 -1.02 21.80
N TRP A 29 1.40 -0.99 20.57
CA TRP A 29 2.82 -0.76 20.35
C TRP A 29 3.14 0.74 20.38
N ASN A 30 4.12 1.11 21.20
CA ASN A 30 4.70 2.45 21.16
C ASN A 30 5.59 2.63 19.92
N GLN A 31 6.03 3.86 19.65
CA GLN A 31 6.81 4.17 18.44
C GLN A 31 8.11 3.36 18.33
N VAL A 32 8.79 3.08 19.45
CA VAL A 32 10.06 2.33 19.46
C VAL A 32 9.82 0.86 19.11
N THR A 33 8.80 0.25 19.70
CA THR A 33 8.40 -1.12 19.38
C THR A 33 7.98 -1.24 17.92
N THR A 34 7.16 -0.31 17.44
CA THR A 34 6.75 -0.25 16.04
C THR A 34 7.93 -0.07 15.10
N ALA A 35 8.89 0.81 15.43
CA ALA A 35 10.11 1.01 14.64
C ALA A 35 10.92 -0.28 14.51
N ARG A 36 11.07 -1.03 15.62
CA ARG A 36 11.74 -2.33 15.64
C ARG A 36 11.02 -3.36 14.76
N ILE A 37 9.71 -3.50 14.91
CA ILE A 37 8.89 -4.47 14.15
C ILE A 37 8.89 -4.14 12.66
N LEU A 38 8.72 -2.86 12.32
CA LEU A 38 8.74 -2.38 10.95
C LEU A 38 10.16 -2.23 10.39
N GLY A 39 11.21 -2.49 11.17
CA GLY A 39 12.63 -2.38 10.80
C GLY A 39 12.98 -1.05 10.14
N VAL A 40 12.63 0.04 10.83
CA VAL A 40 12.88 1.44 10.46
C VAL A 40 13.34 2.23 11.69
N ASP A 41 13.80 3.46 11.46
CA ASP A 41 14.06 4.42 12.53
C ASP A 41 12.74 4.99 13.12
N GLN A 42 12.83 5.56 14.32
CA GLN A 42 11.68 6.18 14.99
C GLN A 42 11.08 7.38 14.21
N PRO A 43 11.88 8.28 13.56
CA PRO A 43 11.33 9.36 12.74
C PRO A 43 10.34 8.89 11.67
N LYS A 44 10.60 7.76 11.01
CA LYS A 44 9.66 7.16 10.05
C LYS A 44 8.34 6.76 10.70
N ILE A 45 8.33 6.29 11.95
CA ILE A 45 7.08 5.97 12.67
C ILE A 45 6.25 7.22 12.97
N SER A 46 6.91 8.35 13.26
CA SER A 46 6.22 9.64 13.40
C SER A 46 5.57 10.06 12.07
N GLN A 47 6.26 9.87 10.94
CA GLN A 47 5.67 10.13 9.62
C GLN A 47 4.44 9.26 9.33
N ILE A 48 4.50 7.96 9.66
CA ILE A 48 3.35 7.04 9.55
C ILE A 48 2.18 7.52 10.42
N SER A 49 2.45 7.85 11.67
CA SER A 49 1.44 8.28 12.65
C SER A 49 0.71 9.56 12.21
N ASN A 50 1.42 10.44 11.51
CA ASN A 50 0.94 11.71 10.95
C ASN A 50 0.36 11.58 9.52
N GLY A 51 0.26 10.36 8.96
CA GLY A 51 -0.32 10.16 7.62
C GLY A 51 0.54 10.68 6.46
N LYS A 52 1.84 10.92 6.66
CA LYS A 52 2.73 11.48 5.64
C LYS A 52 3.16 10.39 4.65
N THR A 53 2.55 10.36 3.48
CA THR A 53 2.82 9.34 2.43
C THR A 53 4.08 9.63 1.61
N ALA A 54 4.48 10.89 1.47
CA ALA A 54 5.59 11.31 0.58
C ALA A 54 6.95 10.68 0.93
N GLY A 55 7.15 10.19 2.16
CA GLY A 55 8.37 9.51 2.59
C GLY A 55 8.40 8.00 2.31
N PHE A 56 7.36 7.44 1.69
CA PHE A 56 7.21 6.00 1.52
C PHE A 56 6.82 5.61 0.09
N SER A 57 7.62 4.75 -0.53
CA SER A 57 7.21 4.05 -1.75
C SER A 57 6.11 3.02 -1.44
N LEU A 58 5.32 2.65 -2.45
CA LEU A 58 4.31 1.61 -2.29
C LEU A 58 4.95 0.28 -1.86
N GLU A 59 6.05 -0.11 -2.49
CA GLU A 59 6.84 -1.30 -2.13
C GLU A 59 7.20 -1.30 -0.64
N ARG A 60 7.68 -0.16 -0.11
CA ARG A 60 8.05 -0.06 1.31
C ARG A 60 6.85 -0.27 2.22
N LEU A 61 5.68 0.24 1.85
CA LEU A 61 4.45 0.05 2.60
C LEU A 61 3.97 -1.40 2.56
N LEU A 62 4.09 -2.09 1.42
CA LEU A 62 3.78 -3.52 1.31
C LEU A 62 4.71 -4.37 2.20
N ILE A 63 6.01 -4.05 2.24
CA ILE A 63 6.96 -4.71 3.14
C ILE A 63 6.55 -4.53 4.61
N PHE A 64 6.03 -3.36 4.98
CA PHE A 64 5.51 -3.14 6.33
C PHE A 64 4.32 -4.05 6.64
N LEU A 65 3.36 -4.19 5.72
CA LEU A 65 2.24 -5.12 5.90
C LEU A 65 2.70 -6.57 6.10
N LEU A 66 3.70 -7.02 5.33
CA LEU A 66 4.27 -8.37 5.50
C LEU A 66 4.94 -8.54 6.87
N ARG A 67 5.65 -7.51 7.36
CA ARG A 67 6.26 -7.51 8.72
C ARG A 67 5.22 -7.56 9.83
N LEU A 68 4.06 -6.96 9.59
CA LEU A 68 2.90 -7.00 10.48
C LEU A 68 2.11 -8.31 10.37
N LYS A 69 2.60 -9.30 9.61
CA LYS A 69 1.93 -10.58 9.37
C LYS A 69 0.57 -10.44 8.70
N CYS A 70 0.36 -9.37 7.95
CA CYS A 70 -0.79 -9.26 7.06
C CYS A 70 -0.59 -10.19 5.86
N ASP A 71 -1.66 -10.86 5.46
CA ASP A 71 -1.72 -11.48 4.14
C ASP A 71 -2.00 -10.39 3.09
N VAL A 72 -1.21 -10.36 2.02
CA VAL A 72 -1.26 -9.31 1.00
C VAL A 72 -1.50 -9.95 -0.36
N ASN A 73 -2.72 -9.81 -0.85
CA ASN A 73 -3.13 -10.28 -2.18
C ASN A 73 -3.15 -9.09 -3.16
N ILE A 74 -2.40 -9.18 -4.24
CA ILE A 74 -2.33 -8.15 -5.28
C ILE A 74 -2.98 -8.69 -6.55
N THR A 75 -4.06 -8.04 -7.00
CA THR A 75 -4.76 -8.38 -8.24
C THR A 75 -4.47 -7.32 -9.29
N ILE A 76 -3.94 -7.75 -10.44
CA ILE A 76 -3.66 -6.88 -11.58
C ILE A 76 -4.65 -7.26 -12.69
N THR A 77 -5.41 -6.29 -13.18
CA THR A 77 -6.32 -6.47 -14.32
C THR A 77 -5.86 -5.58 -15.46
N VAL A 78 -5.51 -6.18 -16.60
CA VAL A 78 -5.14 -5.45 -17.81
C VAL A 78 -6.41 -5.24 -18.63
N ASN A 79 -7.02 -4.05 -18.50
CA ASN A 79 -8.15 -3.64 -19.33
C ASN A 79 -7.63 -2.89 -20.57
N ASN A 80 -6.92 -3.59 -21.45
CA ASN A 80 -6.61 -3.06 -22.77
C ASN A 80 -6.77 -4.16 -23.82
N PRO A 81 -7.79 -4.11 -24.69
CA PRO A 81 -7.95 -5.08 -25.78
C PRO A 81 -6.77 -5.03 -26.77
N GLU A 82 -6.02 -3.92 -26.82
CA GLU A 82 -4.87 -3.80 -27.73
C GLU A 82 -3.62 -4.51 -27.20
N ILE A 83 -3.43 -4.67 -25.88
CA ILE A 83 -2.23 -5.33 -25.30
C ILE A 83 -2.15 -6.82 -25.68
N ALA A 84 -3.25 -7.47 -26.09
CA ALA A 84 -3.22 -8.82 -26.65
C ALA A 84 -2.51 -8.91 -28.02
N LEU A 85 -2.28 -7.79 -28.72
CA LEU A 85 -1.75 -7.74 -30.09
C LEU A 85 -0.34 -7.11 -30.19
N ILE A 86 0.15 -6.39 -29.18
CA ILE A 86 1.36 -5.54 -29.26
C ILE A 86 2.60 -6.08 -28.54
N ASN A 87 2.68 -7.39 -28.28
CA ASN A 87 3.98 -7.98 -27.98
C ASN A 87 4.85 -7.99 -29.25
N LYS A 88 5.60 -6.92 -29.46
CA LYS A 88 7.02 -7.11 -29.79
C LYS A 88 7.98 -6.01 -29.35
N ASP A 89 7.66 -4.72 -29.40
CA ASP A 89 8.69 -3.71 -29.17
C ASP A 89 8.15 -2.49 -28.41
N ASN A 90 8.66 -2.28 -27.19
CA ASN A 90 8.52 -1.07 -26.34
C ASN A 90 7.19 -0.89 -25.57
N MET A 91 7.19 -1.25 -24.28
CA MET A 91 6.18 -0.75 -23.32
C MET A 91 6.82 0.23 -22.34
N ALA A 92 6.46 1.50 -22.52
CA ALA A 92 6.74 2.59 -21.60
C ALA A 92 5.84 2.48 -20.35
N GLU A 93 6.48 2.36 -19.18
CA GLU A 93 6.25 2.96 -17.85
C GLU A 93 4.86 3.32 -17.29
N SER A 94 3.73 3.24 -18.01
CA SER A 94 2.43 3.78 -17.53
C SER A 94 1.45 2.73 -17.00
N SER A 95 1.74 1.42 -17.09
CA SER A 95 0.76 0.37 -16.75
C SER A 95 0.63 0.05 -15.25
N LEU A 96 1.46 0.63 -14.38
CA LEU A 96 1.39 0.38 -12.93
C LEU A 96 0.32 1.23 -12.22
N GLU A 97 -0.29 2.19 -12.92
CA GLU A 97 -1.31 3.12 -12.38
C GLU A 97 -2.61 2.41 -11.92
N SER A 98 -2.84 1.15 -12.29
CA SER A 98 -4.10 0.44 -12.02
C SER A 98 -4.05 -0.62 -10.91
N ILE A 99 -3.02 -0.64 -10.05
CA ILE A 99 -2.94 -1.64 -8.97
C ILE A 99 -4.00 -1.35 -7.89
N ASN A 100 -5.09 -2.10 -7.90
CA ASN A 100 -6.10 -2.08 -6.85
C ASN A 100 -5.63 -2.96 -5.68
N LEU A 101 -5.33 -2.33 -4.54
CA LEU A 101 -5.10 -3.05 -3.29
C LEU A 101 -6.43 -3.30 -2.59
N VAL A 102 -6.84 -4.56 -2.54
CA VAL A 102 -8.03 -5.00 -1.79
C VAL A 102 -7.59 -5.45 -0.40
N ILE A 103 -8.04 -4.73 0.63
CA ILE A 103 -7.81 -5.13 2.03
C ILE A 103 -8.99 -6.02 2.44
N ILE A 104 -8.73 -7.33 2.56
CA ILE A 104 -9.72 -8.28 3.07
C ILE A 104 -9.43 -8.48 4.55
N GLN A 105 -10.34 -8.04 5.42
CA GLN A 105 -10.32 -8.44 6.82
C GLN A 105 -11.08 -9.75 6.93
N LYS A 106 -10.41 -10.82 7.36
CA LYS A 106 -11.08 -12.05 7.74
C LYS A 106 -11.66 -11.82 9.13
N GLU A 107 -12.99 -11.82 9.24
CA GLU A 107 -13.65 -11.95 10.55
C GLU A 107 -13.43 -13.38 11.03
N ASP A 108 -12.95 -13.53 12.27
CA ASP A 108 -12.89 -14.80 12.98
C ASP A 108 -14.28 -15.24 13.43
#